data_AF-A0A1S1V5Q1-F1
#
_entry.id   AF-A0A1S1V5Q1-F1
#
_cell.length_a   1.000
_cell.length_b   1.000
_cell.length_c   1.000
_cell.angle_alpha   90.00
_cell.angle_beta   90.00
_cell.angle_gamma   90.00
#
_symmetry.space_group_name_H-M   'P 1'
#
loop_
_entity.id
_entity.type
_entity.pdbx_description
1 polymer ?
#
loop_
_entity_poly.entity_id
_entity_poly.type
_entity_poly.pdbx_seq_one_letter_code
_entity_poly.pdbx_strand_id
1 'polypeptide(L)'
;MRITNGMMSKNLLNNLQLNMKRMSRLNEQAASGKLFDRPSDAPVAMAKSLKLYTDVSRVNQYERNLRDAQSWLHSTEDALHEVGEILHRARELAVDMANGTKTESDTQKAAEEIKQLKDQLIKLANTTHAGRSIFTGFQTDKKLLNDDGTYDINLGKDASGALINEVSVYNVGVAESMEINMLGSRLFGVVDDTAPNTKDVLPTGEATKLDVAKNEKSHFINVFDHLISAMGLDGGDGSVGGNGIENKFDQTKISSLIGNIDELKENALTLRAEVGAKTNRLEMTSKRLSSEELNFTTVLSENEDVDEAEIIMKFKMAEAVYNASLAMGGKTIQPTLVDFLR
;
A
#
# COMPACT_ATOMS: atom_id res chain seq x y z
N MET A 1 -76.82 -14.57 5.05
CA MET A 1 -75.97 -15.75 4.77
C MET A 1 -75.73 -16.51 6.06
N ARG A 2 -75.84 -17.85 6.07
CA ARG A 2 -75.51 -18.68 7.25
C ARG A 2 -74.01 -18.98 7.26
N ILE A 3 -73.33 -18.69 8.37
CA ILE A 3 -71.97 -19.17 8.60
C ILE A 3 -72.09 -20.67 8.92
N THR A 4 -71.46 -21.51 8.10
CA THR A 4 -71.45 -22.96 8.32
C THR A 4 -70.28 -23.35 9.21
N ASN A 5 -70.41 -24.46 9.94
CA ASN A 5 -69.33 -25.01 10.76
C ASN A 5 -68.03 -25.19 9.95
N GLY A 6 -68.14 -25.59 8.67
CA GLY A 6 -67.01 -25.66 7.74
C GLY A 6 -66.35 -24.31 7.44
N MET A 7 -67.11 -23.22 7.32
CA MET A 7 -66.56 -21.87 7.18
C MET A 7 -65.84 -21.41 8.46
N MET A 8 -66.38 -21.73 9.64
CA MET A 8 -65.74 -21.36 10.91
C MET A 8 -64.45 -22.14 11.16
N SER A 9 -64.44 -23.44 10.87
CA SER A 9 -63.23 -24.28 10.96
C SER A 9 -62.16 -23.85 9.94
N LYS A 10 -62.52 -23.55 8.68
CA LYS A 10 -61.56 -23.06 7.68
C LYS A 10 -60.95 -21.71 8.09
N ASN A 11 -61.75 -20.80 8.64
CA ASN A 11 -61.25 -19.54 9.18
C ASN A 11 -60.31 -19.77 10.36
N LEU A 12 -60.62 -20.67 11.29
CA LEU A 12 -59.74 -21.03 12.40
C LEU A 12 -58.41 -21.63 11.92
N LEU A 13 -58.44 -22.57 10.97
CA LEU A 13 -57.23 -23.18 10.40
C LEU A 13 -56.36 -22.13 9.69
N ASN A 14 -56.97 -21.23 8.92
CA ASN A 14 -56.25 -20.12 8.29
C ASN A 14 -55.61 -19.20 9.35
N ASN A 15 -56.32 -18.88 10.44
CA ASN A 15 -55.77 -18.07 11.53
C ASN A 15 -54.63 -18.79 12.27
N LEU A 16 -54.75 -20.09 12.52
CA LEU A 16 -53.67 -20.90 13.11
C LEU A 16 -52.43 -20.95 12.21
N GLN A 17 -52.62 -21.11 10.91
CA GLN A 17 -51.53 -21.09 9.93
C GLN A 17 -50.86 -19.71 9.86
N LEU A 18 -51.65 -18.62 9.91
CA LEU A 18 -51.11 -17.25 9.95
C LEU A 18 -50.32 -16.99 11.24
N ASN A 19 -50.84 -17.42 12.39
CA ASN A 19 -50.15 -17.29 13.68
C ASN A 19 -48.87 -18.13 13.73
N MET A 20 -48.91 -19.37 13.21
CA MET A 20 -47.73 -20.23 13.10
C MET A 20 -46.66 -19.61 12.20
N LYS A 21 -47.05 -19.04 11.05
CA LYS A 21 -46.13 -18.33 10.15
C LYS A 21 -45.52 -17.09 10.81
N ARG A 22 -46.32 -16.32 11.56
CA ARG A 22 -45.84 -15.16 12.32
C ARG A 22 -44.85 -15.57 13.42
N MET A 23 -45.16 -16.62 14.18
CA MET A 23 -44.28 -17.17 15.20
C MET A 23 -42.96 -17.68 14.59
N SER A 24 -43.04 -18.41 13.48
CA SER A 24 -41.85 -18.89 12.75
C SER A 24 -40.96 -17.74 12.29
N ARG A 25 -41.55 -16.66 11.76
CA ARG A 25 -40.80 -15.47 11.33
C ARG A 25 -40.13 -14.76 12.49
N LEU A 26 -40.84 -14.59 13.63
CA LEU A 26 -40.25 -13.99 14.83
C LEU A 26 -39.12 -14.85 15.38
N ASN A 27 -39.21 -16.18 15.27
CA ASN A 27 -38.13 -17.09 15.63
C ASN A 27 -36.93 -16.95 14.69
N GLU A 28 -37.16 -16.82 13.37
CA GLU A 28 -36.10 -16.58 12.37
C GLU A 28 -35.41 -15.23 12.59
N GLN A 29 -36.17 -14.17 12.91
CA GLN A 29 -35.64 -12.85 13.26
C GLN A 29 -34.86 -12.89 14.59
N ALA A 30 -35.37 -13.59 15.60
CA ALA A 30 -34.67 -13.76 16.88
C ALA A 30 -33.36 -14.54 16.72
N ALA A 31 -33.34 -15.56 15.86
CA ALA A 31 -32.16 -16.38 15.63
C ALA A 31 -31.11 -15.69 14.74
N SER A 32 -31.55 -14.89 13.77
CA SER A 32 -30.66 -14.16 12.85
C SER A 32 -30.15 -12.84 13.40
N GLY A 33 -30.84 -12.26 14.40
CA GLY A 33 -30.57 -10.90 14.88
C GLY A 33 -30.93 -9.81 13.87
N LYS A 34 -31.57 -10.18 12.74
CA LYS A 34 -31.88 -9.30 11.62
C LYS A 34 -33.38 -9.07 11.47
N LEU A 35 -33.75 -7.86 11.10
CA LEU A 35 -35.11 -7.38 10.88
C LEU A 35 -35.70 -7.98 9.61
N PHE A 36 -34.89 -8.11 8.57
CA PHE A 36 -35.25 -8.77 7.33
C PHE A 36 -34.06 -9.59 6.84
N ASP A 37 -34.33 -10.79 6.34
CA ASP A 37 -33.33 -11.66 5.72
C ASP A 37 -33.54 -11.73 4.19
N ARG A 38 -34.78 -11.49 3.75
CA ARG A 38 -35.19 -11.63 2.35
C ARG A 38 -35.52 -10.29 1.73
N PRO A 39 -35.14 -10.04 0.46
CA PRO A 39 -35.54 -8.83 -0.25
C PRO A 39 -37.06 -8.63 -0.35
N SER A 40 -37.83 -9.72 -0.31
CA SER A 40 -39.30 -9.67 -0.30
C SER A 40 -39.90 -9.10 0.98
N ASP A 41 -39.16 -9.15 2.10
CA ASP A 41 -39.67 -8.73 3.41
C ASP A 41 -39.61 -7.22 3.59
N ALA A 42 -38.60 -6.56 3.06
CA ALA A 42 -38.44 -5.11 3.10
C ALA A 42 -37.61 -4.61 1.89
N PRO A 43 -38.19 -4.49 0.69
CA PRO A 43 -37.43 -4.22 -0.54
C PRO A 43 -36.66 -2.89 -0.50
N VAL A 44 -37.25 -1.85 0.14
CA VAL A 44 -36.61 -0.53 0.26
C VAL A 44 -35.44 -0.58 1.25
N ALA A 45 -35.65 -1.16 2.44
CA ALA A 45 -34.60 -1.27 3.45
C ALA A 45 -33.47 -2.20 2.98
N MET A 46 -33.82 -3.31 2.32
CA MET A 46 -32.86 -4.24 1.74
C MET A 46 -32.02 -3.58 0.64
N ALA A 47 -32.61 -2.77 -0.25
CA ALA A 47 -31.84 -2.06 -1.28
C ALA A 47 -30.79 -1.12 -0.66
N LYS A 48 -31.13 -0.46 0.46
CA LYS A 48 -30.19 0.36 1.22
C LYS A 48 -29.08 -0.49 1.86
N SER A 49 -29.42 -1.59 2.54
CA SER A 49 -28.43 -2.51 3.12
C SER A 49 -27.50 -3.11 2.06
N LEU A 50 -28.01 -3.54 0.91
CA LEU A 50 -27.20 -4.05 -0.20
C LEU A 50 -26.17 -3.03 -0.68
N LYS A 51 -26.58 -1.76 -0.82
CA LYS A 51 -25.64 -0.69 -1.15
C LYS A 51 -24.56 -0.54 -0.07
N LEU A 52 -24.94 -0.52 1.21
CA LEU A 52 -24.00 -0.43 2.32
C LEU A 52 -23.04 -1.63 2.36
N TYR A 53 -23.50 -2.85 2.09
CA TYR A 53 -22.62 -4.03 1.93
C TYR A 53 -21.60 -3.83 0.81
N THR A 54 -22.02 -3.30 -0.36
CA THR A 54 -21.06 -3.01 -1.44
C THR A 54 -20.08 -1.92 -1.06
N ASP A 55 -20.50 -0.91 -0.30
CA ASP A 55 -19.64 0.18 0.14
C ASP A 55 -18.64 -0.31 1.21
N VAL A 56 -19.07 -1.10 2.20
CA VAL A 56 -18.18 -1.78 3.17
C VAL A 56 -17.18 -2.68 2.46
N SER A 57 -17.62 -3.46 1.47
CA SER A 57 -16.72 -4.32 0.69
C SER A 57 -15.68 -3.51 -0.10
N ARG A 58 -16.04 -2.33 -0.61
CA ARG A 58 -15.09 -1.42 -1.28
C ARG A 58 -14.10 -0.84 -0.29
N VAL A 59 -14.56 -0.35 0.86
CA VAL A 59 -13.69 0.18 1.93
C VAL A 59 -12.69 -0.89 2.38
N ASN A 60 -13.15 -2.12 2.60
CA ASN A 60 -12.28 -3.26 2.92
C ASN A 60 -11.23 -3.56 1.84
N GLN A 61 -11.57 -3.39 0.55
CA GLN A 61 -10.59 -3.51 -0.53
C GLN A 61 -9.58 -2.36 -0.49
N TYR A 62 -10.02 -1.14 -0.23
CA TYR A 62 -9.12 0.02 -0.09
C TYR A 62 -8.20 -0.14 1.12
N GLU A 63 -8.67 -0.65 2.25
CA GLU A 63 -7.80 -0.96 3.39
C GLU A 63 -6.70 -1.97 3.04
N ARG A 64 -7.02 -3.03 2.29
CA ARG A 64 -6.00 -3.98 1.80
C ARG A 64 -4.97 -3.28 0.92
N ASN A 65 -5.44 -2.52 -0.08
CA ASN A 65 -4.55 -1.77 -0.97
C ASN A 65 -3.68 -0.76 -0.20
N LEU A 66 -4.21 -0.15 0.85
CA LEU A 66 -3.50 0.81 1.69
C LEU A 66 -2.41 0.13 2.53
N ARG A 67 -2.69 -1.04 3.11
CA ARG A 67 -1.70 -1.83 3.85
C ARG A 67 -0.54 -2.27 2.95
N ASP A 68 -0.86 -2.66 1.72
CA ASP A 68 0.15 -3.00 0.71
C ASP A 68 1.00 -1.76 0.34
N ALA A 69 0.35 -0.63 0.09
CA ALA A 69 1.01 0.65 -0.18
C ALA A 69 1.90 1.11 0.98
N GLN A 70 1.45 0.97 2.22
CA GLN A 70 2.20 1.31 3.42
C GLN A 70 3.45 0.44 3.57
N SER A 71 3.31 -0.87 3.31
CA SER A 71 4.44 -1.81 3.36
C SER A 71 5.50 -1.47 2.31
N TRP A 72 5.06 -1.12 1.09
CA TRP A 72 5.94 -0.68 0.01
C TRP A 72 6.68 0.62 0.35
N LEU A 73 5.96 1.65 0.82
CA LEU A 73 6.57 2.93 1.19
C LEU A 73 7.51 2.80 2.37
N HIS A 74 7.19 1.97 3.37
CA HIS A 74 8.08 1.73 4.50
C HIS A 74 9.39 1.08 4.05
N SER A 75 9.34 0.03 3.22
CA SER A 75 10.55 -0.57 2.64
C SER A 75 11.34 0.41 1.77
N THR A 76 10.65 1.33 1.07
CA THR A 76 11.31 2.40 0.31
C THR A 76 12.01 3.40 1.23
N GLU A 77 11.37 3.80 2.32
CA GLU A 77 11.92 4.72 3.33
C GLU A 77 13.15 4.12 4.01
N ASP A 78 13.09 2.84 4.40
CA ASP A 78 14.21 2.14 5.02
C ASP A 78 15.41 2.08 4.07
N ALA A 79 15.16 1.76 2.79
CA ALA A 79 16.21 1.76 1.78
C ALA A 79 16.82 3.15 1.59
N LEU A 80 16.02 4.22 1.57
CA LEU A 80 16.54 5.60 1.50
C LEU A 80 17.31 6.00 2.75
N HIS A 81 16.88 5.56 3.92
CA HIS A 81 17.58 5.83 5.18
C HIS A 81 18.97 5.20 5.16
N GLU A 82 19.08 3.93 4.76
CA GLU A 82 20.37 3.25 4.62
C GLU A 82 21.27 3.92 3.57
N VAL A 83 20.73 4.39 2.43
CA VAL A 83 21.49 5.17 1.43
C VAL A 83 22.05 6.44 2.08
N GLY A 84 21.25 7.14 2.89
CA GLY A 84 21.66 8.34 3.61
C GLY A 84 22.83 8.09 4.58
N GLU A 85 22.79 6.99 5.34
CA GLU A 85 23.87 6.61 6.25
C GLU A 85 25.17 6.25 5.49
N ILE A 86 25.05 5.53 4.38
CA ILE A 86 26.19 5.22 3.50
C ILE A 86 26.83 6.50 2.95
N LEU A 87 26.03 7.46 2.49
CA LEU A 87 26.51 8.75 2.01
C LEU A 87 27.16 9.57 3.13
N HIS A 88 26.59 9.56 4.34
CA HIS A 88 27.19 10.23 5.49
C HIS A 88 28.56 9.64 5.81
N ARG A 89 28.68 8.30 5.84
CA ARG A 89 29.95 7.62 6.08
C ARG A 89 30.97 7.88 4.99
N ALA A 90 30.55 7.83 3.72
CA ALA A 90 31.42 8.16 2.59
C ALA A 90 31.94 9.60 2.66
N ARG A 91 31.10 10.54 3.10
CA ARG A 91 31.49 11.94 3.33
C ARG A 91 32.48 12.08 4.48
N GLU A 92 32.28 11.40 5.60
CA GLU A 92 33.22 11.42 6.73
C GLU A 92 34.61 10.98 6.30
N LEU A 93 34.68 9.87 5.56
CA LEU A 93 35.94 9.38 5.00
C LEU A 93 36.53 10.39 4.03
N ALA A 94 35.74 10.93 3.09
CA ALA A 94 36.23 11.92 2.13
C ALA A 94 36.81 13.18 2.81
N VAL A 95 36.16 13.68 3.87
CA VAL A 95 36.63 14.84 4.66
C VAL A 95 37.88 14.49 5.46
N ASP A 96 37.93 13.33 6.10
CA ASP A 96 39.09 12.88 6.86
C ASP A 96 40.32 12.75 5.96
N MET A 97 40.13 12.26 4.73
CA MET A 97 41.18 12.18 3.73
C MET A 97 41.57 13.57 3.20
N ALA A 98 40.61 14.47 3.00
CA ALA A 98 40.88 15.84 2.56
C ALA A 98 41.76 16.66 3.53
N ASN A 99 41.90 16.24 4.80
CA ASN A 99 42.71 16.93 5.81
C ASN A 99 44.24 16.83 5.59
N GLY A 100 44.72 16.18 4.52
CA GLY A 100 46.09 16.27 4.01
C GLY A 100 47.22 15.73 4.91
N THR A 101 46.88 15.22 6.10
CA THR A 101 47.81 14.67 7.10
C THR A 101 47.91 13.14 7.05
N LYS A 102 47.18 12.50 6.13
CA LYS A 102 47.06 11.05 6.03
C LYS A 102 48.17 10.46 5.16
N THR A 103 48.60 9.24 5.49
CA THR A 103 49.60 8.51 4.71
C THR A 103 48.96 7.76 3.55
N GLU A 104 49.76 7.35 2.56
CA GLU A 104 49.31 6.52 1.43
C GLU A 104 48.71 5.16 1.89
N SER A 105 49.17 4.62 3.03
CA SER A 105 48.57 3.42 3.62
C SER A 105 47.18 3.69 4.21
N ASP A 106 46.96 4.89 4.76
CA ASP A 106 45.66 5.27 5.33
C ASP A 106 44.65 5.60 4.23
N THR A 107 45.10 6.21 3.12
CA THR A 107 44.27 6.46 1.95
C THR A 107 43.81 5.15 1.30
N GLN A 108 44.67 4.15 1.23
CA GLN A 108 44.32 2.85 0.64
C GLN A 108 43.27 2.10 1.49
N LYS A 109 43.39 2.10 2.82
CA LYS A 109 42.40 1.48 3.73
C LYS A 109 41.05 2.17 3.66
N ALA A 110 41.04 3.50 3.63
CA ALA A 110 39.80 4.25 3.49
C ALA A 110 39.16 4.02 2.09
N ALA A 111 39.96 3.81 1.04
CA ALA A 111 39.45 3.48 -0.28
C ALA A 111 38.83 2.06 -0.32
N GLU A 112 39.40 1.09 0.41
CA GLU A 112 38.78 -0.23 0.60
C GLU A 112 37.43 -0.14 1.33
N GLU A 113 37.33 0.69 2.37
CA GLU A 113 36.06 0.92 3.08
C GLU A 113 35.02 1.56 2.15
N ILE A 114 35.41 2.54 1.35
CA ILE A 114 34.54 3.19 0.36
C ILE A 114 34.08 2.21 -0.72
N LYS A 115 34.92 1.25 -1.12
CA LYS A 115 34.53 0.16 -2.01
C LYS A 115 33.46 -0.73 -1.38
N GLN A 116 33.58 -1.09 -0.10
CA GLN A 116 32.55 -1.86 0.60
C GLN A 116 31.22 -1.08 0.70
N LEU A 117 31.29 0.23 0.97
CA LEU A 117 30.13 1.11 0.98
C LEU A 117 29.45 1.18 -0.39
N LYS A 118 30.22 1.23 -1.48
CA LYS A 118 29.72 1.14 -2.85
C LYS A 118 28.99 -0.19 -3.09
N ASP A 119 29.59 -1.31 -2.70
CA ASP A 119 28.97 -2.64 -2.86
C ASP A 119 27.65 -2.75 -2.08
N GLN A 120 27.61 -2.16 -0.87
CA GLN A 120 26.38 -2.08 -0.08
C GLN A 120 25.32 -1.22 -0.78
N LEU A 121 25.70 -0.09 -1.36
CA LEU A 121 24.80 0.78 -2.12
C LEU A 121 24.21 0.07 -3.34
N ILE A 122 25.00 -0.76 -4.05
CA ILE A 122 24.51 -1.58 -5.17
C ILE A 122 23.49 -2.63 -4.69
N LYS A 123 23.74 -3.27 -3.55
CA LYS A 123 22.77 -4.21 -2.95
C LYS A 123 21.47 -3.50 -2.56
N LEU A 124 21.59 -2.30 -2.02
CA LEU A 124 20.46 -1.49 -1.58
C LEU A 124 19.59 -1.00 -2.74
N ALA A 125 20.24 -0.59 -3.83
CA ALA A 125 19.58 -0.26 -5.09
C ALA A 125 18.80 -1.45 -5.69
N ASN A 126 19.23 -2.67 -5.39
CA ASN A 126 18.60 -3.92 -5.82
C ASN A 126 17.67 -4.53 -4.75
N THR A 127 17.22 -3.75 -3.75
CA THR A 127 16.27 -4.24 -2.75
C THR A 127 14.94 -4.62 -3.37
N THR A 128 14.42 -5.75 -2.91
CA THR A 128 13.13 -6.30 -3.33
C THR A 128 12.16 -6.32 -2.18
N HIS A 129 10.94 -5.84 -2.41
CA HIS A 129 9.80 -6.03 -1.51
C HIS A 129 8.84 -7.05 -2.13
N ALA A 130 8.53 -8.13 -1.42
CA ALA A 130 7.63 -9.19 -1.90
C ALA A 130 8.01 -9.76 -3.29
N GLY A 131 9.31 -9.92 -3.56
CA GLY A 131 9.84 -10.42 -4.83
C GLY A 131 9.85 -9.41 -5.97
N ARG A 132 9.47 -8.15 -5.70
CA ARG A 132 9.42 -7.05 -6.66
C ARG A 132 10.46 -6.00 -6.30
N SER A 133 11.30 -5.62 -7.25
CA SER A 133 12.28 -4.55 -7.06
C SER A 133 11.59 -3.20 -6.83
N ILE A 134 12.03 -2.45 -5.81
CA ILE A 134 11.36 -1.22 -5.35
C ILE A 134 11.66 -0.04 -6.29
N PHE A 135 12.85 0.00 -6.87
CA PHE A 135 13.37 1.15 -7.61
C PHE A 135 13.33 0.99 -9.14
N THR A 136 12.80 -0.12 -9.65
CA THR A 136 12.87 -0.46 -11.10
C THR A 136 11.63 -0.06 -11.90
N GLY A 137 10.70 0.69 -11.31
CA GLY A 137 9.50 1.08 -12.04
C GLY A 137 8.51 -0.08 -12.20
N PHE A 138 8.04 -0.32 -13.42
CA PHE A 138 7.17 -1.43 -13.79
C PHE A 138 7.94 -2.73 -14.04
N GLN A 139 9.27 -2.67 -14.19
CA GLN A 139 10.11 -3.83 -14.42
C GLN A 139 10.49 -4.50 -13.10
N THR A 140 9.48 -5.04 -12.40
CA THR A 140 9.65 -5.56 -11.03
C THR A 140 10.42 -6.88 -10.93
N ASP A 141 10.63 -7.57 -12.06
CA ASP A 141 11.30 -8.87 -12.14
C ASP A 141 12.81 -8.77 -12.45
N LYS A 142 13.33 -7.55 -12.61
CA LYS A 142 14.74 -7.30 -12.96
C LYS A 142 15.45 -6.55 -11.83
N LYS A 143 16.76 -6.75 -11.75
CA LYS A 143 17.64 -5.95 -10.89
C LYS A 143 17.81 -4.55 -11.51
N LEU A 144 17.97 -3.53 -10.67
CA LEU A 144 18.20 -2.16 -11.12
C LEU A 144 19.64 -2.00 -11.63
N LEU A 145 20.60 -2.46 -10.83
CA LEU A 145 22.03 -2.32 -11.08
C LEU A 145 22.71 -3.69 -11.22
N ASN A 146 23.60 -3.80 -12.19
CA ASN A 146 24.54 -4.92 -12.29
C ASN A 146 25.64 -4.79 -11.22
N ASP A 147 26.43 -5.85 -11.02
CA ASP A 147 27.52 -5.92 -10.03
C ASP A 147 28.59 -4.80 -10.24
N ASP A 148 28.64 -4.18 -11.42
CA ASP A 148 29.53 -3.06 -11.76
C ASP A 148 28.91 -1.66 -11.54
N GLY A 149 27.64 -1.57 -11.12
CA GLY A 149 26.93 -0.31 -10.90
C GLY A 149 26.41 0.37 -12.17
N THR A 150 26.20 -0.39 -13.24
CA THR A 150 25.49 0.05 -14.46
C THR A 150 24.02 -0.33 -14.39
N TYR A 151 23.14 0.51 -14.95
CA TYR A 151 21.72 0.19 -15.06
C TYR A 151 21.49 -0.95 -16.07
N ASP A 152 20.81 -2.02 -15.64
CA ASP A 152 20.44 -3.16 -16.51
C ASP A 152 19.09 -2.95 -17.22
N ILE A 153 18.32 -1.98 -16.75
CA ILE A 153 17.01 -1.62 -17.27
C ILE A 153 17.00 -0.20 -17.85
N ASN A 154 16.24 0.00 -18.93
CA ASN A 154 15.97 1.33 -19.48
C ASN A 154 14.89 1.99 -18.60
N LEU A 155 15.20 3.10 -17.93
CA LEU A 155 14.21 3.91 -17.19
C LEU A 155 13.70 5.13 -18.00
N GLY A 156 14.09 5.25 -19.28
CA GLY A 156 13.81 6.44 -20.09
C GLY A 156 12.79 6.25 -21.21
N LYS A 157 12.91 5.20 -22.03
CA LYS A 157 12.16 5.09 -23.29
C LYS A 157 11.75 3.66 -23.61
N ASP A 158 10.50 3.49 -24.05
CA ASP A 158 10.10 2.36 -24.89
C ASP A 158 10.82 2.46 -26.26
N ALA A 159 10.86 1.37 -27.04
CA ALA A 159 11.45 1.31 -28.39
C ALA A 159 10.90 2.37 -29.38
N SER A 160 9.82 3.07 -28.99
CA SER A 160 9.16 4.14 -29.74
C SER A 160 9.45 5.57 -29.24
N GLY A 161 10.35 5.76 -28.26
CA GLY A 161 10.80 7.08 -27.81
C GLY A 161 9.87 7.85 -26.87
N ALA A 162 8.81 7.21 -26.36
CA ALA A 162 7.93 7.78 -25.34
C ALA A 162 8.51 7.56 -23.93
N LEU A 163 8.45 8.60 -23.09
CA LEU A 163 8.81 8.52 -21.68
C LEU A 163 7.92 7.47 -21.00
N ILE A 164 8.55 6.40 -20.50
CA ILE A 164 7.88 5.40 -19.69
C ILE A 164 7.65 6.01 -18.31
N ASN A 165 6.49 6.64 -18.11
CA ASN A 165 6.01 7.01 -16.78
C ASN A 165 5.65 5.72 -16.03
N GLU A 166 6.64 5.10 -15.39
CA GLU A 166 6.50 3.80 -14.74
C GLU A 166 5.86 3.87 -13.34
N VAL A 167 4.72 4.56 -13.25
CA VAL A 167 4.03 4.86 -12.00
C VAL A 167 3.04 3.76 -11.65
N SER A 168 3.34 2.99 -10.60
CA SER A 168 2.36 2.06 -10.01
C SER A 168 1.36 2.84 -9.15
N VAL A 169 0.10 2.82 -9.57
CA VAL A 169 -1.01 3.52 -8.92
C VAL A 169 -1.85 2.52 -8.12
N TYR A 170 -1.98 2.77 -6.83
CA TYR A 170 -2.89 2.02 -5.97
C TYR A 170 -4.15 2.85 -5.73
N ASN A 171 -5.30 2.23 -5.93
CA ASN A 171 -6.58 2.83 -5.56
C ASN A 171 -6.76 2.69 -4.05
N VAL A 172 -6.54 3.77 -3.32
CA VAL A 172 -6.64 3.83 -1.85
C VAL A 172 -7.94 4.49 -1.39
N GLY A 173 -8.87 4.77 -2.31
CA GLY A 173 -10.20 5.29 -2.01
C GLY A 173 -11.09 5.42 -3.25
N VAL A 174 -12.31 5.94 -3.05
CA VAL A 174 -13.33 6.10 -4.10
C VAL A 174 -12.92 7.12 -5.18
N ALA A 175 -12.13 8.13 -4.83
CA ALA A 175 -11.60 9.14 -5.74
C ALA A 175 -10.12 9.48 -5.46
N GLU A 176 -9.45 8.66 -4.66
CA GLU A 176 -8.07 8.88 -4.24
C GLU A 176 -7.21 7.73 -4.74
N SER A 177 -6.39 8.04 -5.74
CA SER A 177 -5.35 7.16 -6.21
C SER A 177 -4.01 7.69 -5.72
N MET A 178 -3.14 6.78 -5.28
CA MET A 178 -1.83 7.17 -4.79
C MET A 178 -0.74 6.43 -5.55
N GLU A 179 0.24 7.21 -5.97
CA GLU A 179 1.46 6.74 -6.58
C GLU A 179 2.42 6.31 -5.47
N ILE A 180 2.69 5.01 -5.40
CA ILE A 180 3.55 4.42 -4.35
C ILE A 180 4.97 4.15 -4.84
N ASN A 181 5.19 4.17 -6.15
CA ASN A 181 6.48 3.87 -6.74
C ASN A 181 7.40 5.09 -6.77
N MET A 182 8.69 4.87 -6.58
CA MET A 182 9.73 5.82 -6.91
C MET A 182 10.65 5.25 -7.98
N LEU A 183 10.89 5.99 -9.04
CA LEU A 183 11.88 5.60 -10.04
C LEU A 183 13.29 5.72 -9.46
N GLY A 184 14.07 4.65 -9.57
CA GLY A 184 15.48 4.61 -9.20
C GLY A 184 16.32 5.65 -9.93
N SER A 185 15.90 6.09 -11.13
CA SER A 185 16.56 7.18 -11.87
C SER A 185 16.47 8.53 -11.14
N ARG A 186 15.41 8.78 -10.36
CA ARG A 186 15.30 10.00 -9.53
C ARG A 186 16.28 9.98 -8.36
N LEU A 187 16.56 8.79 -7.83
CA LEU A 187 17.50 8.62 -6.73
C LEU A 187 18.95 8.59 -7.23
N PHE A 188 19.26 7.73 -8.20
CA PHE A 188 20.64 7.38 -8.58
C PHE A 188 21.19 8.19 -9.76
N GLY A 189 20.34 8.95 -10.48
CA GLY A 189 20.74 9.86 -11.56
C GLY A 189 21.45 9.18 -12.74
N VAL A 190 21.74 9.97 -13.78
CA VAL A 190 22.57 9.59 -14.92
C VAL A 190 23.62 10.68 -15.10
N VAL A 191 24.84 10.28 -15.42
CA VAL A 191 25.88 11.23 -15.84
C VAL A 191 25.73 11.51 -17.34
N ASP A 192 25.51 12.76 -17.73
CA ASP A 192 25.52 13.18 -19.13
C ASP A 192 26.97 13.49 -19.54
N ASP A 193 27.64 12.53 -20.20
CA ASP A 193 29.07 12.57 -20.57
C ASP A 193 29.41 13.64 -21.66
N THR A 194 28.50 14.56 -21.97
CA THR A 194 28.65 15.52 -23.08
C THR A 194 29.12 16.93 -22.70
N ALA A 195 29.37 17.26 -21.42
CA ALA A 195 29.91 18.58 -21.03
C ALA A 195 30.74 18.56 -19.73
N PRO A 196 32.05 18.89 -19.77
CA PRO A 196 32.95 18.80 -18.60
C PRO A 196 32.70 19.81 -17.46
N ASN A 197 31.62 20.58 -17.47
CA ASN A 197 31.39 21.67 -16.51
C ASN A 197 29.93 22.12 -16.35
N THR A 198 28.94 21.34 -16.80
CA THR A 198 27.54 21.61 -16.46
C THR A 198 27.16 20.75 -15.28
N LYS A 199 26.70 21.41 -14.20
CA LYS A 199 26.00 20.81 -13.06
C LYS A 199 25.26 19.55 -13.50
N ASP A 200 25.85 18.41 -13.15
CA ASP A 200 25.38 17.08 -13.47
C ASP A 200 23.96 16.99 -12.91
N VAL A 201 22.96 16.90 -13.79
CA VAL A 201 21.58 17.26 -13.45
C VAL A 201 21.00 16.22 -12.51
N LEU A 202 21.08 16.46 -11.20
CA LEU A 202 20.08 15.90 -10.30
C LEU A 202 18.74 16.55 -10.66
N PRO A 203 17.66 15.76 -10.82
CA PRO A 203 16.40 16.25 -11.34
C PRO A 203 15.79 17.24 -10.34
N THR A 204 16.10 18.51 -10.52
CA THR A 204 15.50 19.62 -9.79
C THR A 204 14.11 19.84 -10.37
N GLY A 205 13.10 19.24 -9.73
CA GLY A 205 11.71 19.66 -9.79
C GLY A 205 10.94 19.49 -11.11
N GLU A 206 11.58 19.29 -12.26
CA GLU A 206 10.90 19.08 -13.54
C GLU A 206 11.56 17.96 -14.35
N ALA A 207 10.70 17.03 -14.80
CA ALA A 207 11.00 15.79 -15.49
C ALA A 207 11.63 15.96 -16.89
N THR A 208 12.80 16.59 -17.01
CA THR A 208 13.40 16.88 -18.32
C THR A 208 14.61 16.04 -18.71
N LYS A 209 15.18 15.21 -17.82
CA LYS A 209 16.11 14.12 -18.23
C LYS A 209 15.99 12.90 -17.30
N LEU A 210 14.94 12.09 -17.50
CA LEU A 210 14.82 10.73 -16.94
C LEU A 210 15.38 9.65 -17.91
N ASP A 211 16.06 10.06 -18.98
CA ASP A 211 16.61 9.16 -19.99
C ASP A 211 17.82 8.40 -19.44
N VAL A 212 17.57 7.32 -18.68
CA VAL A 212 18.59 6.30 -18.38
C VAL A 212 18.60 5.29 -19.52
N ALA A 213 19.64 5.29 -20.34
CA ALA A 213 19.90 4.23 -21.29
C ALA A 213 20.58 3.05 -20.59
N LYS A 214 20.27 1.82 -21.04
CA LYS A 214 20.97 0.61 -20.61
C LYS A 214 22.48 0.81 -20.73
N ASN A 215 23.23 0.41 -19.71
CA ASN A 215 24.70 0.49 -19.63
C ASN A 215 25.30 1.86 -19.24
N GLU A 216 24.48 2.85 -18.87
CA GLU A 216 24.97 4.07 -18.24
C GLU A 216 25.28 3.82 -16.75
N LYS A 217 26.39 4.42 -16.25
CA LYS A 217 26.78 4.32 -14.83
C LYS A 217 25.96 5.31 -14.00
N SER A 218 25.48 4.87 -12.84
CA SER A 218 24.80 5.77 -11.90
C SER A 218 25.76 6.86 -11.40
N HIS A 219 25.25 8.08 -11.23
CA HIS A 219 26.03 9.21 -10.70
C HIS A 219 26.66 8.88 -9.34
N PHE A 220 25.96 8.10 -8.51
CA PHE A 220 26.50 7.57 -7.26
C PHE A 220 27.76 6.74 -7.49
N ILE A 221 27.67 5.67 -8.29
CA ILE A 221 28.81 4.79 -8.55
C ILE A 221 29.98 5.54 -9.19
N ASN A 222 29.71 6.52 -10.05
CA ASN A 222 30.77 7.38 -10.59
C ASN A 222 31.45 8.21 -9.49
N VAL A 223 30.71 8.87 -8.59
CA VAL A 223 31.33 9.61 -7.48
C VAL A 223 32.17 8.68 -6.60
N PHE A 224 31.68 7.48 -6.28
CA PHE A 224 32.45 6.47 -5.53
C PHE A 224 33.70 5.99 -6.31
N ASP A 225 33.60 5.76 -7.62
CA ASP A 225 34.73 5.37 -8.48
C ASP A 225 35.78 6.49 -8.58
N HIS A 226 35.35 7.75 -8.68
CA HIS A 226 36.24 8.92 -8.71
C HIS A 226 36.92 9.15 -7.35
N LEU A 227 36.23 8.84 -6.25
CA LEU A 227 36.77 8.91 -4.90
C LEU A 227 37.84 7.83 -4.69
N ILE A 228 37.56 6.59 -5.11
CA ILE A 228 38.52 5.47 -5.10
C ILE A 228 39.74 5.79 -5.98
N SER A 229 39.52 6.37 -7.17
CA SER A 229 40.58 6.78 -8.09
C SER A 229 41.44 7.92 -7.55
N ALA A 230 40.83 8.90 -6.88
CA ALA A 230 41.54 10.02 -6.25
C ALA A 230 42.35 9.61 -5.01
N MET A 231 42.02 8.48 -4.39
CA MET A 231 42.68 7.96 -3.18
C MET A 231 43.75 6.90 -3.45
N GLY A 232 44.03 6.59 -4.71
CA GLY A 232 45.22 5.85 -5.12
C GLY A 232 45.07 4.33 -5.21
N LEU A 233 43.87 3.79 -5.44
CA LEU A 233 43.66 2.36 -5.67
C LEU A 233 43.89 1.89 -7.13
N ASP A 234 44.44 2.72 -8.01
CA ASP A 234 44.98 2.27 -9.32
C ASP A 234 46.50 2.06 -9.24
N GLY A 235 46.89 1.10 -8.41
CA GLY A 235 48.17 0.41 -8.54
C GLY A 235 47.99 -0.77 -9.49
N GLY A 236 47.98 -0.48 -10.80
CA GLY A 236 47.44 -1.41 -11.80
C GLY A 236 48.07 -1.49 -13.19
N ASP A 237 49.17 -0.78 -13.52
CA ASP A 237 50.12 -1.27 -14.53
C ASP A 237 51.48 -0.57 -14.39
N GLY A 238 52.50 -1.36 -14.04
CA GLY A 238 53.87 -0.98 -14.27
C GLY A 238 54.18 -1.04 -15.77
N SER A 239 53.73 -0.05 -16.53
CA SER A 239 54.36 0.28 -17.81
C SER A 239 55.29 1.47 -17.62
N VAL A 240 56.55 1.10 -17.37
CA VAL A 240 57.75 1.91 -17.56
C VAL A 240 57.65 2.72 -18.86
N GLY A 241 57.58 4.06 -18.75
CA GLY A 241 57.42 4.88 -19.95
C GLY A 241 57.42 6.40 -19.78
N GLY A 242 58.35 6.96 -18.99
CA GLY A 242 58.82 8.35 -19.20
C GLY A 242 58.13 9.47 -18.41
N ASN A 243 58.90 10.03 -17.47
CA ASN A 243 58.81 11.35 -16.84
C ASN A 243 57.46 11.80 -16.25
N GLY A 244 57.34 11.61 -14.94
CA GLY A 244 56.43 12.35 -14.07
C GLY A 244 55.52 11.44 -13.25
N ILE A 245 56.09 10.73 -12.27
CA ILE A 245 55.28 10.10 -11.22
C ILE A 245 54.74 11.22 -10.33
N GLU A 246 53.62 11.79 -10.72
CA GLU A 246 52.72 12.45 -9.79
C GLU A 246 51.65 11.42 -9.41
N ASN A 247 51.95 10.57 -8.42
CA ASN A 247 50.92 10.08 -7.50
C ASN A 247 50.41 11.30 -6.73
N LYS A 248 49.72 12.21 -7.43
CA LYS A 248 49.14 13.40 -6.82
C LYS A 248 47.81 12.98 -6.23
N PHE A 249 47.87 12.75 -4.92
CA PHE A 249 46.74 13.00 -4.04
C PHE A 249 46.16 14.38 -4.39
N ASP A 250 45.10 14.41 -5.20
CA ASP A 250 44.55 15.64 -5.73
C ASP A 250 43.46 16.14 -4.76
N GLN A 251 43.91 16.87 -3.76
CA GLN A 251 43.09 17.44 -2.69
C GLN A 251 41.96 18.33 -3.24
N THR A 252 42.19 18.94 -4.41
CA THR A 252 41.22 19.74 -5.16
C THR A 252 40.06 18.88 -5.70
N LYS A 253 40.36 17.67 -6.20
CA LYS A 253 39.34 16.71 -6.68
C LYS A 253 38.51 16.13 -5.54
N ILE A 254 39.13 15.83 -4.40
CA ILE A 254 38.42 15.34 -3.20
C ILE A 254 37.45 16.43 -2.69
N SER A 255 37.85 17.70 -2.72
CA SER A 255 36.97 18.83 -2.36
C SER A 255 35.74 18.95 -3.28
N SER A 256 35.90 18.82 -4.60
CA SER A 256 34.76 18.78 -5.53
C SER A 256 33.86 17.54 -5.32
N LEU A 257 34.45 16.39 -4.95
CA LEU A 257 33.71 15.16 -4.68
C LEU A 257 32.87 15.25 -3.40
N ILE A 258 33.35 15.94 -2.36
CA ILE A 258 32.55 16.22 -1.16
C ILE A 258 31.31 17.06 -1.53
N GLY A 259 31.46 18.03 -2.43
CA GLY A 259 30.34 18.81 -2.97
C GLY A 259 29.30 17.93 -3.66
N ASN A 260 29.74 16.99 -4.50
CA ASN A 260 28.86 16.05 -5.19
C ASN A 260 28.17 15.09 -4.20
N ILE A 261 28.86 14.59 -3.17
CA ILE A 261 28.25 13.75 -2.12
C ILE A 261 27.18 14.53 -1.34
N ASP A 262 27.44 15.80 -1.03
CA ASP A 262 26.47 16.66 -0.35
C ASP A 262 25.22 16.90 -1.21
N GLU A 263 25.36 17.04 -2.53
CA GLU A 263 24.24 17.15 -3.47
C GLU A 263 23.42 15.84 -3.55
N LEU A 264 24.09 14.68 -3.61
CA LEU A 264 23.43 13.37 -3.57
C LEU A 264 22.66 13.15 -2.26
N LYS A 265 23.23 13.59 -1.13
CA LYS A 265 22.59 13.51 0.18
C LYS A 265 21.34 14.38 0.25
N GLU A 266 21.40 15.61 -0.29
CA GLU A 266 20.24 16.51 -0.32
C GLU A 266 19.10 15.95 -1.17
N ASN A 267 19.41 15.32 -2.30
CA ASN A 267 18.40 14.64 -3.12
C ASN A 267 17.79 13.44 -2.38
N ALA A 268 18.60 12.60 -1.74
CA ALA A 268 18.10 11.49 -0.94
C ALA A 268 17.20 11.96 0.21
N LEU A 269 17.54 13.07 0.88
CA LEU A 269 16.72 13.69 1.91
C LEU A 269 15.39 14.24 1.35
N THR A 270 15.44 14.88 0.18
CA THR A 270 14.24 15.38 -0.51
C THR A 270 13.29 14.24 -0.88
N LEU A 271 13.81 13.15 -1.44
CA LEU A 271 13.03 11.95 -1.77
C LEU A 271 12.47 11.28 -0.51
N ARG A 272 13.25 11.22 0.58
CA ARG A 272 12.76 10.70 1.87
C ARG A 272 11.63 11.56 2.43
N ALA A 273 11.73 12.89 2.30
CA ALA A 273 10.65 13.80 2.69
C ALA A 273 9.39 13.59 1.84
N GLU A 274 9.53 13.35 0.53
CA GLU A 274 8.41 13.02 -0.37
C GLU A 274 7.73 11.71 0.05
N VAL A 275 8.49 10.66 0.33
CA VAL A 275 7.98 9.38 0.83
C VAL A 275 7.30 9.55 2.19
N GLY A 276 7.90 10.30 3.12
CA GLY A 276 7.30 10.60 4.42
C GLY A 276 5.96 11.35 4.29
N ALA A 277 5.86 12.30 3.36
CA ALA A 277 4.60 12.99 3.07
C ALA A 277 3.53 12.02 2.53
N LYS A 278 3.90 11.07 1.67
CA LYS A 278 3.00 10.00 1.18
C LYS A 278 2.58 9.06 2.32
N THR A 279 3.47 8.68 3.22
CA THR A 279 3.16 7.85 4.39
C THR A 279 2.15 8.55 5.31
N ASN A 280 2.36 9.84 5.62
CA ASN A 280 1.40 10.63 6.40
C ASN A 280 0.03 10.71 5.72
N ARG A 281 0.01 10.87 4.40
CA ARG A 281 -1.23 10.86 3.62
C ARG A 281 -1.94 9.50 3.70
N LEU A 282 -1.22 8.38 3.58
CA LEU A 282 -1.79 7.05 3.77
C LEU A 282 -2.36 6.87 5.17
N GLU A 283 -1.67 7.33 6.21
CA GLU A 283 -2.19 7.22 7.56
C GLU A 283 -3.49 8.01 7.75
N MET A 284 -3.57 9.22 7.18
CA MET A 284 -4.81 10.01 7.15
C MET A 284 -5.93 9.30 6.38
N THR A 285 -5.62 8.75 5.21
CA THR A 285 -6.60 7.99 4.40
C THR A 285 -7.05 6.72 5.12
N SER A 286 -6.15 6.01 5.82
CA SER A 286 -6.49 4.83 6.62
C SER A 286 -7.46 5.18 7.73
N LYS A 287 -7.16 6.23 8.52
CA LYS A 287 -8.06 6.69 9.59
C LYS A 287 -9.43 7.09 9.06
N ARG A 288 -9.48 7.73 7.88
CA ARG A 288 -10.74 8.07 7.19
C ARG A 288 -11.51 6.82 6.75
N LEU A 289 -10.85 5.85 6.11
CA LEU A 289 -11.47 4.61 5.67
C LEU A 289 -12.02 3.79 6.84
N SER A 290 -11.27 3.63 7.93
CA SER A 290 -11.78 2.93 9.11
C SER A 290 -12.96 3.67 9.75
N SER A 291 -12.98 5.00 9.70
CA SER A 291 -14.15 5.79 10.14
C SER A 291 -15.36 5.61 9.20
N GLU A 292 -15.13 5.56 7.89
CA GLU A 292 -16.17 5.28 6.89
C GLU A 292 -16.73 3.85 7.06
N GLU A 293 -15.89 2.86 7.32
CA GLU A 293 -16.30 1.49 7.61
C GLU A 293 -17.18 1.42 8.86
N LEU A 294 -16.77 2.07 9.96
CA LEU A 294 -17.56 2.14 11.19
C LEU A 294 -18.91 2.83 10.94
N ASN A 295 -18.92 3.92 10.18
CA ASN A 295 -20.15 4.64 9.84
C ASN A 295 -21.09 3.76 8.99
N PHE A 296 -20.59 3.13 7.93
CA PHE A 296 -21.42 2.24 7.11
C PHE A 296 -21.92 1.02 7.89
N THR A 297 -21.11 0.45 8.78
CA THR A 297 -21.49 -0.66 9.65
C THR A 297 -22.56 -0.23 10.66
N THR A 298 -22.44 0.97 11.23
CA THR A 298 -23.44 1.53 12.15
C THR A 298 -24.76 1.76 11.43
N VAL A 299 -24.75 2.40 10.26
CA VAL A 299 -25.97 2.64 9.46
C VAL A 299 -26.57 1.32 8.95
N LEU A 300 -25.74 0.31 8.68
CA LEU A 300 -26.19 -1.03 8.32
C LEU A 300 -26.91 -1.70 9.50
N SER A 301 -26.31 -1.66 10.69
CA SER A 301 -26.89 -2.17 11.93
C SER A 301 -28.22 -1.48 12.27
N GLU A 302 -28.27 -0.15 12.20
CA GLU A 302 -29.52 0.61 12.40
C GLU A 302 -30.63 0.25 11.40
N ASN A 303 -30.26 -0.21 10.20
CA ASN A 303 -31.22 -0.52 9.14
C ASN A 303 -31.63 -2.00 9.13
N GLU A 304 -30.75 -2.92 9.54
CA GLU A 304 -30.94 -4.36 9.41
C GLU A 304 -31.07 -5.10 10.73
N ASP A 305 -30.53 -4.60 11.85
CA ASP A 305 -30.54 -5.34 13.11
C ASP A 305 -31.85 -5.12 13.89
N VAL A 306 -32.26 -6.14 14.64
CA VAL A 306 -33.42 -6.05 15.54
C VAL A 306 -33.01 -5.75 16.97
N ASP A 307 -33.89 -5.05 17.69
CA ASP A 307 -33.88 -5.09 19.15
C ASP A 307 -34.30 -6.51 19.61
N GLU A 308 -33.33 -7.29 20.06
CA GLU A 308 -33.54 -8.66 20.54
C GLU A 308 -34.61 -8.73 21.64
N ALA A 309 -34.64 -7.76 22.56
CA ALA A 309 -35.60 -7.75 23.65
C ALA A 309 -37.03 -7.55 23.12
N GLU A 310 -37.20 -6.65 22.15
CA GLU A 310 -38.51 -6.42 21.53
C GLU A 310 -38.98 -7.65 20.72
N ILE A 311 -38.09 -8.30 19.98
CA ILE A 311 -38.42 -9.48 19.18
C ILE A 311 -38.73 -10.69 20.07
N ILE A 312 -37.95 -10.93 21.13
CA ILE A 312 -38.23 -12.01 22.09
C ILE A 312 -39.59 -11.79 22.76
N MET A 313 -39.91 -10.55 23.15
CA MET A 313 -41.23 -10.21 23.69
C MET A 313 -42.35 -10.49 22.68
N LYS A 314 -42.20 -10.03 21.43
CA LYS A 314 -43.17 -10.29 20.35
C LYS A 314 -43.32 -11.79 20.07
N PHE A 315 -42.21 -12.55 20.09
CA PHE A 315 -42.21 -14.00 19.92
C PHE A 315 -43.00 -14.69 21.02
N LYS A 316 -42.76 -14.34 22.29
CA LYS A 316 -43.50 -14.89 23.44
C LYS A 316 -44.98 -14.53 23.42
N MET A 317 -45.34 -13.31 22.98
CA MET A 317 -46.74 -12.96 22.74
C MET A 317 -47.36 -13.82 21.62
N ALA A 318 -46.64 -14.04 20.51
CA ALA A 318 -47.13 -14.87 19.41
C ALA A 318 -47.31 -16.35 19.81
N GLU A 319 -46.37 -16.89 20.60
CA GLU A 319 -46.45 -18.22 21.19
C GLU A 319 -47.70 -18.35 22.08
N ALA A 320 -47.94 -17.38 22.97
CA ALA A 320 -49.12 -17.34 23.83
C ALA A 320 -50.43 -17.26 23.02
N VAL A 321 -50.49 -16.42 21.98
CA VAL A 321 -51.67 -16.29 21.10
C VAL A 321 -51.92 -17.57 20.31
N TYR A 322 -50.88 -18.23 19.82
CA TYR A 322 -51.01 -19.51 19.13
C TYR A 322 -51.59 -20.59 20.05
N ASN A 323 -51.05 -20.73 21.27
CA ASN A 323 -51.55 -21.67 22.27
C ASN A 323 -53.01 -21.36 22.68
N ALA A 324 -53.35 -20.08 22.85
CA ALA A 324 -54.71 -19.64 23.13
C ALA A 324 -55.68 -19.95 21.97
N SER A 325 -55.24 -19.74 20.73
CA SER A 325 -56.01 -20.05 19.51
C SER A 325 -56.26 -21.54 19.36
N LEU A 326 -55.28 -22.38 19.71
CA LEU A 326 -55.41 -23.85 19.72
C LEU A 326 -56.42 -24.31 20.78
N ALA A 327 -56.36 -23.73 21.98
CA ALA A 327 -57.32 -24.01 23.05
C ALA A 327 -58.76 -23.57 22.69
N MET A 328 -58.93 -22.40 22.06
CA MET A 328 -60.24 -21.98 21.53
C MET A 328 -60.72 -22.87 20.39
N GLY A 329 -59.83 -23.26 19.48
CA GLY A 329 -60.16 -24.20 18.41
C GLY A 329 -60.68 -25.53 18.91
N GLY A 330 -60.06 -26.07 19.96
CA GLY A 330 -60.55 -27.26 20.66
C GLY A 330 -61.94 -27.10 21.27
N LYS A 331 -62.33 -25.88 21.68
CA LYS A 331 -63.68 -25.58 22.22
C LYS A 331 -64.73 -25.35 21.13
N THR A 332 -64.37 -24.75 20.00
CA THR A 332 -65.31 -24.46 18.89
C THR A 332 -65.56 -25.68 18.00
N ILE A 333 -64.58 -26.58 17.85
CA ILE A 333 -64.70 -27.80 17.02
C ILE A 333 -65.42 -28.93 17.77
N GLN A 334 -65.56 -28.85 19.10
CA GLN A 334 -66.44 -29.77 19.81
C GLN A 334 -67.89 -29.52 19.39
N PRO A 335 -68.57 -30.44 18.69
CA PRO A 335 -70.00 -30.33 18.53
C PRO A 335 -70.60 -30.45 19.94
N THR A 336 -71.29 -29.42 20.42
CA THR A 336 -72.25 -29.64 21.50
C THR A 336 -73.27 -30.62 20.93
N LEU A 337 -73.20 -31.89 21.35
CA LEU A 337 -74.14 -32.93 20.91
C LEU A 337 -75.62 -32.50 21.07
N VAL A 338 -75.87 -31.50 21.92
CA VAL A 338 -77.19 -30.92 22.19
C VAL A 338 -77.71 -30.03 21.05
N ASP A 339 -76.86 -29.43 20.22
CA ASP A 339 -77.29 -28.56 19.09
C ASP A 339 -77.50 -29.34 17.78
N PHE A 340 -76.98 -30.58 17.69
CA PHE A 340 -77.28 -31.50 16.58
C PHE A 340 -78.62 -32.25 16.77
N LEU A 341 -79.18 -32.24 17.99
CA LEU A 341 -80.40 -32.96 18.37
C LEU A 341 -81.62 -32.05 18.60
N ARG A 342 -81.62 -30.80 18.10
CA ARG A 342 -82.76 -29.89 18.24
C ARG A 342 -83.39 -29.48 16.92
#